data_AF-A0AA43HHD0-F1
#
_entry.id   AF-A0AA43HHD0-F1
#
_cell.length_a   1.000
_cell.length_b   1.000
_cell.length_c   1.000
_cell.angle_alpha   90.00
_cell.angle_beta   90.00
_cell.angle_gamma   90.00
#
_symmetry.space_group_name_H-M   'P 1'
#
loop_
_entity.id
_entity.type
_entity.pdbx_description
1 polymer ?
#
loop_
_entity_poly.entity_id
_entity_poly.type
_entity_poly.pdbx_seq_one_letter_code
_entity_poly.pdbx_strand_id
1 'polypeptide(L)'
;MSDNKAYFTGIASEYLVLSMLYRRKSEAFLSMGNKKAVDILILQEEGTYIEVDVKSVSGYASVPVNNIEVKDNRYVVFVIYRNKFEDIETIPDFYIVPSKEVVERCDHYKEQRRIHPKHIKEYKDKWELIVPASESEVK
;
A
#
# COMPACT_ATOMS: atom_id res chain seq x y z
N MET A 1 -19.51 -17.06 4.22
CA MET A 1 -19.23 -16.47 2.88
C MET A 1 -18.66 -15.05 2.95
N SER A 2 -18.65 -14.36 4.11
CA SER A 2 -18.04 -13.02 4.30
C SER A 2 -16.51 -12.99 4.17
N ASP A 3 -15.82 -14.05 4.60
CA ASP A 3 -14.35 -14.08 4.71
C ASP A 3 -13.64 -14.03 3.34
N ASN A 4 -14.29 -14.53 2.29
CA ASN A 4 -13.75 -14.47 0.93
C ASN A 4 -13.68 -13.04 0.39
N LYS A 5 -14.59 -12.12 0.79
CA LYS A 5 -14.65 -10.78 0.21
C LYS A 5 -13.45 -9.94 0.63
N ALA A 6 -13.09 -9.96 1.92
CA ALA A 6 -11.92 -9.25 2.42
C ALA A 6 -10.62 -9.84 1.86
N TYR A 7 -10.53 -11.18 1.79
CA TYR A 7 -9.40 -11.88 1.20
C TYR A 7 -9.19 -11.50 -0.27
N PHE A 8 -10.24 -11.58 -1.10
CA PHE A 8 -10.14 -11.20 -2.52
C PHE A 8 -9.89 -9.70 -2.71
N THR A 9 -10.41 -8.83 -1.83
CA THR A 9 -10.09 -7.39 -1.86
C THR A 9 -8.59 -7.17 -1.61
N GLY A 10 -8.00 -7.89 -0.66
CA GLY A 10 -6.56 -7.87 -0.38
C GLY A 10 -5.73 -8.29 -1.59
N ILE A 11 -5.97 -9.50 -2.10
CA ILE A 11 -5.23 -10.06 -3.24
C ILE A 11 -5.37 -9.17 -4.48
N ALA A 12 -6.58 -8.73 -4.83
CA ALA A 12 -6.79 -7.83 -5.98
C ALA A 12 -6.03 -6.51 -5.82
N SER A 13 -5.95 -5.98 -4.60
CA SER A 13 -5.21 -4.74 -4.31
C SER A 13 -3.70 -4.92 -4.47
N GLU A 14 -3.14 -6.06 -4.03
CA GLU A 14 -1.72 -6.37 -4.20
C GLU A 14 -1.33 -6.39 -5.69
N TYR A 15 -2.09 -7.11 -6.52
CA TYR A 15 -1.85 -7.15 -7.97
C TYR A 15 -2.08 -5.78 -8.64
N LEU A 16 -3.06 -5.00 -8.18
CA LEU A 16 -3.32 -3.66 -8.69
C LEU A 16 -2.14 -2.72 -8.39
N VAL A 17 -1.62 -2.73 -7.16
CA VAL A 17 -0.43 -1.95 -6.77
C VAL A 17 0.79 -2.40 -7.55
N LEU A 18 1.02 -3.72 -7.70
CA LEU A 18 2.10 -4.24 -8.53
C LEU A 18 2.00 -3.73 -9.98
N SER A 19 0.81 -3.72 -10.56
CA SER A 19 0.58 -3.18 -11.91
C SER A 19 0.88 -1.68 -12.00
N MET A 20 0.60 -0.91 -10.94
CA MET A 20 0.91 0.53 -10.87
C MET A 20 2.41 0.79 -10.82
N LEU A 21 3.16 -0.07 -10.12
CA LEU A 21 4.62 0.01 -10.03
C LEU A 21 5.27 -0.33 -11.38
N TYR A 22 4.85 -1.41 -12.04
CA TYR A 22 5.39 -1.78 -13.36
C TYR A 22 5.09 -0.73 -14.44
N ARG A 23 3.90 -0.10 -14.42
CA ARG A 23 3.60 1.03 -15.31
C ARG A 23 4.53 2.24 -15.10
N ARG A 24 5.17 2.33 -13.93
CA ARG A 24 6.15 3.37 -13.57
C ARG A 24 7.59 2.88 -13.71
N LYS A 25 7.82 1.76 -14.40
CA LYS A 25 9.14 1.16 -14.65
C LYS A 25 9.88 0.71 -13.38
N SER A 26 9.18 0.51 -12.27
CA SER A 26 9.79 -0.06 -11.07
C SER A 26 10.00 -1.56 -11.23
N GLU A 27 11.18 -2.05 -10.84
CA GLU A 27 11.43 -3.48 -10.68
C GLU A 27 10.89 -3.92 -9.32
N ALA A 28 9.73 -4.61 -9.33
CA ALA A 28 9.00 -4.97 -8.12
C ALA A 28 8.61 -6.44 -8.10
N PHE A 29 8.59 -7.06 -6.92
CA PHE A 29 8.34 -8.49 -6.73
C PHE A 29 7.23 -8.70 -5.70
N LEU A 30 6.19 -9.43 -6.08
CA LEU A 30 5.12 -9.85 -5.18
C LEU A 30 5.60 -11.03 -4.33
N SER A 31 5.42 -10.95 -3.02
CA SER A 31 5.69 -12.09 -2.13
C SER A 31 4.47 -13.01 -2.03
N MET A 32 4.71 -14.32 -1.94
CA MET A 32 3.65 -15.32 -1.87
C MET A 32 3.60 -16.01 -0.51
N GLY A 33 2.39 -16.37 -0.08
CA GLY A 33 2.13 -17.18 1.11
C GLY A 33 1.52 -16.40 2.28
N ASN A 34 0.84 -17.12 3.19
CA ASN A 34 0.08 -16.51 4.29
C ASN A 34 0.93 -15.96 5.45
N LYS A 35 2.21 -16.35 5.55
CA LYS A 35 3.16 -15.91 6.59
C LYS A 35 4.26 -15.01 6.03
N LYS A 36 3.93 -14.25 4.99
CA LYS A 36 4.85 -13.29 4.36
C LYS A 36 5.15 -12.12 5.31
N ALA A 37 6.38 -11.61 5.24
CA ALA A 37 6.82 -10.48 6.05
C ALA A 37 6.43 -9.12 5.44
N VAL A 38 6.36 -9.05 4.10
CA VAL A 38 6.03 -7.86 3.29
C VAL A 38 5.20 -8.32 2.11
N ASP A 39 4.37 -7.46 1.51
CA ASP A 39 3.55 -7.83 0.34
C ASP A 39 4.30 -7.67 -0.98
N ILE A 40 5.03 -6.57 -1.16
CA ILE A 40 5.81 -6.27 -2.36
C ILE A 40 7.20 -5.78 -1.96
N LEU A 41 8.23 -6.22 -2.69
CA LEU A 41 9.58 -5.66 -2.64
C LEU A 41 9.85 -4.87 -3.91
N ILE A 42 10.41 -3.68 -3.80
CA ILE A 42 10.81 -2.86 -4.95
C ILE A 42 12.32 -2.74 -4.93
N LEU A 43 12.98 -3.26 -5.95
CA LEU A 43 14.42 -3.13 -6.12
C LEU A 43 14.76 -1.67 -6.43
N GLN A 44 15.73 -1.15 -5.69
CA GLN A 44 16.35 0.14 -5.93
C GLN A 44 17.74 -0.06 -6.53
N GLU A 45 18.37 1.04 -6.92
CA GLU A 45 19.77 1.06 -7.27
C GLU A 45 20.64 0.52 -6.12
N GLU A 46 21.83 0.02 -6.47
CA GLU A 46 22.82 -0.51 -5.51
C GLU A 46 22.36 -1.76 -4.73
N GLY A 47 21.31 -2.44 -5.19
CA GLY A 47 20.83 -3.69 -4.59
C GLY A 47 20.06 -3.51 -3.28
N THR A 48 19.64 -2.27 -2.99
CA THR A 48 18.75 -1.97 -1.86
C THR A 48 17.28 -2.20 -2.24
N TYR A 49 16.39 -2.25 -1.25
CA TYR A 49 14.98 -2.53 -1.48
C TYR A 49 14.06 -1.65 -0.62
N ILE A 50 12.92 -1.29 -1.21
CA ILE A 50 11.78 -0.74 -0.50
C ILE A 50 10.81 -1.90 -0.20
N GLU A 51 10.42 -2.03 1.07
CA GLU A 51 9.40 -2.97 1.52
C GLU A 51 8.03 -2.29 1.48
N VAL A 52 7.04 -2.93 0.85
CA VAL A 52 5.68 -2.41 0.75
C VAL A 52 4.69 -3.39 1.35
N ASP A 53 3.89 -2.91 2.30
CA ASP A 53 2.65 -3.56 2.73
C ASP A 53 1.46 -2.95 1.99
N VAL A 54 0.56 -3.79 1.51
CA VAL A 54 -0.69 -3.37 0.86
C VAL A 54 -1.84 -3.57 1.85
N LYS A 55 -2.61 -2.52 2.08
CA LYS A 55 -3.80 -2.59 2.92
C LYS A 55 -4.99 -2.00 2.17
N SER A 56 -6.11 -2.70 2.18
CA SER A 56 -7.26 -2.29 1.38
C SER A 56 -8.58 -2.38 2.13
N VAL A 57 -9.55 -1.60 1.65
CA VAL A 57 -10.93 -1.64 2.14
C VAL A 57 -11.88 -1.40 0.98
N SER A 58 -12.90 -2.23 0.88
CA SER A 58 -13.92 -2.12 -0.18
C SER A 58 -14.81 -0.88 -0.01
N GLY A 59 -14.99 -0.40 1.23
CA GLY A 59 -15.82 0.76 1.58
C GLY A 59 -15.05 2.02 1.97
N TYR A 60 -15.58 2.75 2.95
CA TYR A 60 -15.03 4.01 3.47
C TYR A 60 -14.42 3.89 4.89
N ALA A 61 -14.34 2.66 5.41
CA ALA A 61 -13.92 2.43 6.78
C ALA A 61 -12.42 2.72 6.97
N SER A 62 -12.02 2.93 8.22
CA SER A 62 -10.60 2.89 8.55
C SER A 62 -10.00 1.52 8.28
N VAL A 63 -8.69 1.50 8.08
CA VAL A 63 -7.94 0.30 7.74
C VAL A 63 -7.17 -0.18 8.97
N PRO A 64 -7.22 -1.48 9.34
CA PRO A 64 -6.46 -1.99 10.48
C PRO A 64 -4.94 -2.01 10.17
N VAL A 65 -4.14 -1.52 11.12
CA VAL A 65 -2.68 -1.36 10.98
C VAL A 65 -1.91 -1.94 12.18
N ASN A 66 -2.49 -2.95 12.84
CA ASN A 66 -1.93 -3.57 14.05
C ASN A 66 -0.52 -4.15 13.89
N ASN A 67 -0.15 -4.58 12.68
CA ASN A 67 1.08 -5.33 12.42
C ASN A 67 2.08 -4.57 11.56
N ILE A 68 1.95 -3.24 11.45
CA ILE A 68 2.92 -2.43 10.71
C ILE A 68 4.20 -2.29 11.54
N GLU A 69 5.31 -2.72 10.95
CA GLU A 69 6.66 -2.55 11.48
C GLU A 69 7.22 -1.20 10.99
N VAL A 70 7.82 -0.41 11.89
CA VAL A 70 8.43 0.87 11.52
C VAL A 70 9.85 0.63 11.02
N LYS A 71 10.09 0.92 9.74
CA LYS A 71 11.43 0.95 9.12
C LYS A 71 11.54 2.09 8.12
N ASP A 72 12.75 2.61 7.94
CA ASP A 72 13.03 3.71 7.02
C ASP A 72 12.72 3.35 5.56
N ASN A 73 12.88 2.08 5.17
CA ASN A 73 12.59 1.58 3.83
C ASN A 73 11.23 0.87 3.72
N ARG A 74 10.35 0.95 4.73
CA ARG A 74 9.03 0.32 4.73
C ARG A 74 7.93 1.35 4.50
N TYR A 75 7.06 1.06 3.53
CA TYR A 75 5.90 1.87 3.18
C TYR A 75 4.63 1.02 3.22
N VAL A 76 3.49 1.69 3.40
CA VAL A 76 2.16 1.09 3.29
C VAL A 76 1.40 1.77 2.16
N VAL A 77 0.94 0.97 1.20
CA VAL A 77 0.03 1.44 0.14
C VAL A 77 -1.40 1.10 0.54
N PHE A 78 -2.18 2.13 0.85
CA PHE A 78 -3.61 1.99 1.10
C PHE A 78 -4.40 2.06 -0.20
N VAL A 79 -5.28 1.09 -0.42
CA VAL A 79 -6.18 1.03 -1.59
C VAL A 79 -7.63 1.13 -1.12
N ILE A 80 -8.30 2.24 -1.44
CA ILE A 80 -9.63 2.57 -0.93
C ILE A 80 -10.65 2.60 -2.07
N TYR A 81 -11.55 1.62 -2.11
CA TYR A 81 -12.51 1.45 -3.21
C TYR A 81 -13.82 2.23 -3.06
N ARG A 82 -14.12 2.82 -1.90
CA ARG A 82 -15.28 3.72 -1.73
C ARG A 82 -16.64 3.08 -2.13
N ASN A 83 -16.84 1.82 -1.77
CA ASN A 83 -17.99 0.96 -2.13
C ASN A 83 -18.08 0.58 -3.62
N LYS A 84 -17.00 0.74 -4.39
CA LYS A 84 -16.95 0.42 -5.83
C LYS A 84 -16.00 -0.73 -6.17
N PHE A 85 -15.77 -1.66 -5.23
CA PHE A 85 -14.84 -2.78 -5.45
C PHE A 85 -15.25 -3.69 -6.62
N GLU A 86 -16.55 -3.90 -6.84
CA GLU A 86 -17.08 -4.76 -7.91
C GLU A 86 -17.09 -4.05 -9.28
N ASP A 87 -16.91 -2.73 -9.30
CA ASP A 87 -16.81 -1.94 -10.53
C ASP A 87 -15.35 -1.91 -10.99
N ILE A 88 -15.00 -2.82 -11.90
CA ILE A 88 -13.64 -3.00 -12.41
C ILE A 88 -13.12 -1.83 -13.24
N GLU A 89 -13.99 -0.91 -13.66
CA GLU A 89 -13.61 0.30 -14.40
C GLU A 89 -13.24 1.45 -13.44
N THR A 90 -13.63 1.36 -12.17
CA THR A 90 -13.27 2.37 -11.16
C THR A 90 -11.83 2.16 -10.67
N ILE A 91 -11.03 3.22 -10.81
CA ILE A 91 -9.72 3.31 -10.16
C ILE A 91 -9.93 3.70 -8.68
N PRO A 92 -9.47 2.90 -7.70
CA PRO A 92 -9.56 3.25 -6.28
C PRO A 92 -8.62 4.40 -5.93
N ASP A 93 -8.82 5.01 -4.76
CA ASP A 93 -7.83 5.95 -4.23
C ASP A 93 -6.61 5.20 -3.70
N PHE A 94 -5.42 5.73 -3.97
CA PHE A 94 -4.16 5.25 -3.42
C PHE A 94 -3.58 6.26 -2.44
N TYR A 95 -3.06 5.76 -1.32
CA TYR A 95 -2.24 6.55 -0.40
C TYR A 95 -0.94 5.81 -0.12
N ILE A 96 0.20 6.44 -0.40
CA ILE A 96 1.53 5.85 -0.28
C ILE A 96 2.18 6.49 0.93
N VAL A 97 2.30 5.75 2.04
CA VAL A 97 2.62 6.32 3.35
C VAL A 97 3.85 5.62 3.94
N PRO A 98 4.87 6.35 4.43
CA PRO A 98 5.95 5.74 5.21
C PRO A 98 5.40 5.00 6.44
N SER A 99 5.95 3.84 6.78
CA SER A 99 5.48 3.02 7.91
C SER A 99 5.49 3.78 9.25
N LYS A 100 6.48 4.66 9.45
CA LYS A 100 6.58 5.56 10.59
C LYS A 100 5.35 6.47 10.73
N GLU A 101 4.98 7.12 9.62
CA GLU A 101 3.82 8.04 9.58
C GLU A 101 2.51 7.30 9.80
N VAL A 102 2.40 6.05 9.36
CA VAL A 102 1.23 5.21 9.66
C VAL A 102 1.06 4.99 11.16
N VAL A 103 2.14 4.66 11.86
CA VAL A 103 2.09 4.40 13.30
C VAL A 103 1.84 5.68 14.09
N GLU A 104 2.47 6.80 13.71
CA GLU A 104 2.31 8.09 14.37
C GLU A 104 0.90 8.69 14.23
N ARG A 105 0.20 8.39 13.13
CA ARG A 105 -1.09 9.03 12.79
C ARG A 105 -2.31 8.11 12.92
N CYS A 106 -2.11 6.87 13.38
CA CYS A 106 -3.21 5.93 13.60
C CYS A 106 -3.95 6.21 14.90
N ASP A 107 -5.26 5.98 14.87
CA ASP A 107 -6.10 6.00 16.06
C ASP A 107 -5.89 4.70 16.84
N HIS A 108 -5.84 4.84 18.17
CA HIS A 108 -5.72 3.74 19.11
C HIS A 108 -7.06 3.55 19.83
N TYR A 109 -7.64 2.37 19.70
CA TYR A 109 -8.84 1.98 20.44
C TYR A 109 -8.69 0.57 20.98
N LYS A 110 -8.50 0.45 22.31
CA LYS A 110 -8.09 -0.80 22.96
C LYS A 110 -6.84 -1.35 22.28
N GLU A 111 -6.83 -2.62 21.92
CA GLU A 111 -5.75 -3.30 21.21
C GLU A 111 -5.77 -3.10 19.69
N GLN A 112 -6.64 -2.21 19.15
CA GLN A 112 -6.74 -1.96 17.72
C GLN A 112 -6.14 -0.62 17.33
N ARG A 113 -5.22 -0.67 16.38
CA ARG A 113 -4.69 0.47 15.64
C ARG A 113 -5.37 0.54 14.28
N ARG A 114 -5.98 1.69 13.98
CA ARG A 114 -6.68 1.91 12.71
C ARG A 114 -6.30 3.26 12.14
N ILE A 115 -6.21 3.36 10.83
CA ILE A 115 -5.93 4.64 10.17
C ILE A 115 -7.09 5.01 9.24
N HIS A 116 -7.49 6.28 9.29
CA HIS A 116 -8.48 6.84 8.39
C HIS A 116 -7.77 7.63 7.27
N PRO A 117 -8.27 7.58 6.02
CA PRO A 117 -7.69 8.36 4.91
C PRO A 117 -7.53 9.86 5.20
N LYS A 118 -8.40 10.45 6.03
CA LYS A 118 -8.29 11.85 6.46
C LYS A 118 -6.98 12.20 7.20
N HIS A 119 -6.32 11.22 7.82
CA HIS A 119 -5.06 11.43 8.57
C HIS A 119 -3.82 11.38 7.68
N ILE A 120 -3.98 10.90 6.44
CA ILE A 120 -2.90 10.68 5.47
C ILE A 120 -3.24 11.30 4.11
N LYS A 121 -4.10 12.32 4.10
CA LYS A 121 -4.63 12.94 2.86
C LYS A 121 -3.53 13.49 1.96
N GLU A 122 -2.43 13.95 2.53
CA GLU A 122 -1.25 14.47 1.84
C GLU A 122 -0.45 13.39 1.10
N TYR A 123 -0.64 12.12 1.48
CA TYR A 123 -0.01 10.96 0.86
C TYR A 123 -0.80 10.39 -0.32
N LYS A 124 -1.89 11.07 -0.71
CA LYS A 124 -2.71 10.65 -1.84
C LYS A 124 -1.88 10.66 -3.13
N ASP A 125 -1.88 9.52 -3.82
CA ASP A 125 -1.18 9.30 -5.09
C ASP A 125 0.32 9.66 -5.07
N LYS A 126 0.95 9.64 -3.89
CA LYS A 126 2.38 9.91 -3.67
C LYS A 126 3.32 8.78 -4.12
N TRP A 127 3.13 8.31 -5.35
CA TRP A 127 3.92 7.23 -5.93
C TRP A 127 5.41 7.56 -6.02
N GLU A 128 5.76 8.85 -6.12
CA GLU A 128 7.15 9.33 -6.12
C GLU A 128 7.96 8.89 -4.89
N LEU A 129 7.30 8.50 -3.80
CA LEU A 129 7.97 8.04 -2.56
C LEU A 129 8.55 6.63 -2.67
N ILE A 130 8.06 5.82 -3.60
CA ILE A 130 8.40 4.38 -3.70
C ILE A 130 8.81 3.96 -5.11
N VAL A 131 8.87 4.90 -6.06
CA VAL A 131 9.39 4.63 -7.40
C VAL A 131 10.82 5.17 -7.53
N PRO A 132 11.68 4.53 -8.32
CA PRO A 132 13.00 5.06 -8.62
C PRO A 132 12.89 6.48 -9.18
N ALA A 133 13.87 7.33 -8.83
CA ALA A 133 14.01 8.62 -9.49
C ALA A 133 14.20 8.39 -11.00
N SER A 134 13.46 9.11 -11.84
CA SER A 134 13.65 8.99 -13.28
C SER A 134 15.02 9.55 -13.67
N GLU A 135 15.85 8.74 -14.32
CA GLU A 135 16.99 9.23 -15.11
C GLU A 135 16.48 10.11 -16.26
N SER A 136 16.24 11.39 -15.99
CA SER A 136 15.93 12.36 -17.02
C SER A 136 16.38 13.76 -16.62
N GLU A 137 17.69 13.93 -16.39
CA GLU A 137 18.40 15.21 -16.54
C GLU A 137 19.85 15.00 -17.07
N VAL A 138 20.04 14.08 -18.02
CA VAL A 138 21.24 14.10 -18.88
C VAL A 138 20.77 14.11 -20.33
N LYS A 139 20.51 15.32 -20.83
CA LYS A 139 20.52 15.63 -22.27
C LYS A 139 21.54 16.73 -22.50
#